data_AF-A0AAD8D470-F1
#
_entry.id   AF-A0AAD8D470-F1
#
_cell.length_a   1.000
_cell.length_b   1.000
_cell.length_c   1.000
_cell.angle_alpha   90.00
_cell.angle_beta   90.00
_cell.angle_gamma   90.00
#
_symmetry.space_group_name_H-M   'P 1'
#
loop_
_entity.id
_entity.type
_entity.pdbx_description
1 polymer ?
#
loop_
_entity_poly.entity_id
_entity_poly.type
_entity_poly.pdbx_seq_one_letter_code
_entity_poly.pdbx_strand_id
1 'polypeptide(L)'
;MSAALPWLFALVLLASAPQDGTALFLPNSTSLQHLLSRYQDESVSLTRSRRAIQWSDREEILKLHNKLRGQVSPSSSNMEYMVWDEELERSATAWAQECIWDHGPNDLLMSIGQNLAVHWGRYRAPAHHVQAWYDEVKDYTYPYPQECNPWCPERCSGPMCTHYTQLVWATTNKVGCAVHVCKRINVWGEIWENSVYLVCNYSPKGNWIGEVPYQHGRPCSQCPPSYGGGCKENLCYKVDTQVPQRPETEDMNEVEKPQVPKDIPGWARPRTTPAKATPGKTPGAKDTGSKFMAQVIKCETKMRDKCKGTSCNRYKCPANCKNAKGKIWGTLFYDTQSSICRAALHYGVIDNNGGLVDITRKGRLPFFVKSMRNGVESFSKYKASNSFVVSKVVEQRVDCYTTVAELCAFKKPSTHCPRVHCPPRCKDEPSNWAPVIGSNIYSDSSSICRSAIHAGLIKDSDGGCVDILPVDKKKHYVGTLKNGVRSESKKNPEGKSFSLFSVRG
;
A
#
# COMPACT_ATOMS: atom_id res chain seq x y z
N MET A 1 57.67 -26.72 28.51
CA MET A 1 57.69 -28.15 28.85
C MET A 1 56.45 -28.43 29.70
N SER A 2 55.68 -29.43 29.25
CA SER A 2 54.54 -30.15 29.87
C SER A 2 54.65 -30.40 31.38
N ALA A 3 53.61 -30.74 32.16
CA ALA A 3 52.18 -30.99 31.95
C ALA A 3 51.51 -31.10 33.35
N ALA A 4 50.18 -30.95 33.42
CA ALA A 4 49.23 -31.95 33.95
C ALA A 4 47.92 -31.30 34.46
N LEU A 5 46.81 -31.81 33.94
CA LEU A 5 45.41 -31.77 34.42
C LEU A 5 45.18 -33.12 35.19
N PRO A 6 44.00 -33.52 35.76
CA PRO A 6 42.66 -32.86 35.86
C PRO A 6 41.79 -33.26 37.14
N TRP A 7 40.47 -32.91 37.12
CA TRP A 7 39.27 -33.42 37.88
C TRP A 7 39.07 -32.93 39.35
N LEU A 8 37.88 -32.71 39.93
CA LEU A 8 36.48 -32.38 39.56
C LEU A 8 35.70 -32.27 40.91
N PHE A 9 34.54 -31.59 40.92
CA PHE A 9 33.48 -31.51 41.96
C PHE A 9 33.65 -30.56 43.16
N ALA A 10 32.73 -29.61 43.29
CA ALA A 10 32.22 -29.14 44.58
C ALA A 10 30.75 -28.71 44.45
N LEU A 11 29.96 -29.22 45.40
CA LEU A 11 28.52 -29.09 45.55
C LEU A 11 28.09 -27.68 45.99
N VAL A 12 26.90 -27.29 45.54
CA VAL A 12 26.14 -26.11 45.96
C VAL A 12 25.52 -26.34 47.35
N LEU A 13 25.76 -25.41 48.27
CA LEU A 13 25.10 -25.32 49.59
C LEU A 13 23.99 -24.27 49.53
N LEU A 14 22.78 -24.72 49.88
CA LEU A 14 21.57 -23.94 50.11
C LEU A 14 21.63 -23.22 51.47
N ALA A 15 21.11 -21.99 51.54
CA ALA A 15 20.61 -21.39 52.78
C ALA A 15 19.27 -20.64 52.51
N SER A 16 18.28 -21.01 53.31
CA SER A 16 16.85 -20.65 53.43
C SER A 16 16.58 -19.16 53.81
N ALA A 17 15.64 -18.44 53.16
CA ALA A 17 14.21 -18.17 53.47
C ALA A 17 13.94 -17.25 54.71
N PRO A 18 12.82 -16.49 54.88
CA PRO A 18 11.53 -16.45 54.14
C PRO A 18 10.81 -15.06 53.95
N GLN A 19 9.64 -15.11 53.29
CA GLN A 19 8.40 -14.29 53.41
C GLN A 19 8.39 -12.79 53.03
N ASP A 20 7.87 -12.47 51.84
CA ASP A 20 6.50 -11.96 51.63
C ASP A 20 6.35 -11.45 50.19
N GLY A 21 5.34 -11.93 49.48
CA GLY A 21 5.10 -11.53 48.10
C GLY A 21 3.87 -12.21 47.55
N THR A 22 2.76 -11.49 47.61
CA THR A 22 1.49 -11.78 46.92
C THR A 22 1.72 -12.49 45.58
N ALA A 23 1.32 -13.76 45.52
CA ALA A 23 1.23 -14.49 44.27
C ALA A 23 0.21 -13.78 43.36
N LEU A 24 0.70 -13.12 42.32
CA LEU A 24 -0.13 -12.72 41.20
C LEU A 24 -0.64 -14.00 40.54
N PHE A 25 -1.90 -14.33 40.83
CA PHE A 25 -2.66 -15.37 40.14
C PHE A 25 -2.69 -15.04 38.65
N LEU A 26 -1.83 -15.69 37.87
CA LEU A 26 -2.02 -15.82 36.43
C LEU A 26 -3.23 -16.74 36.22
N PRO A 27 -4.27 -16.33 35.48
CA PRO A 27 -5.40 -17.20 35.23
C PRO A 27 -4.95 -18.36 34.34
N ASN A 28 -4.96 -19.56 34.93
CA ASN A 28 -4.73 -20.84 34.26
C ASN A 28 -5.83 -21.06 33.22
N SER A 29 -5.56 -20.75 31.95
CA SER A 29 -6.52 -20.87 30.86
C SER A 29 -6.62 -22.33 30.43
N THR A 30 -7.43 -23.11 31.15
CA THR A 30 -7.85 -24.49 30.81
C THR A 30 -8.34 -24.62 29.36
N SER A 31 -8.89 -23.54 28.78
CA SER A 31 -9.30 -23.48 27.38
C SER A 31 -8.14 -23.58 26.37
N LEU A 32 -6.91 -23.20 26.74
CA LEU A 32 -5.73 -23.28 25.86
C LEU A 32 -5.16 -24.69 25.87
N GLN A 33 -5.09 -25.31 27.05
CA GLN A 33 -4.69 -26.72 27.19
C GLN A 33 -5.66 -27.66 26.45
N HIS A 34 -6.95 -27.35 26.48
CA HIS A 34 -7.99 -28.10 25.75
C HIS A 34 -7.97 -27.87 24.21
N LEU A 35 -7.36 -26.78 23.75
CA LEU A 35 -7.11 -26.53 22.32
C LEU A 35 -5.83 -27.26 21.84
N LEU A 36 -4.81 -27.32 22.68
CA LEU A 36 -3.52 -27.95 22.39
C LEU A 36 -3.59 -29.50 22.40
N SER A 37 -4.46 -30.09 23.21
CA SER A 37 -4.60 -31.56 23.29
C SER A 37 -5.20 -32.21 22.02
N ARG A 38 -5.88 -31.44 21.17
CA ARG A 38 -6.51 -31.97 19.93
C ARG A 38 -5.53 -32.29 18.80
N TYR A 39 -4.24 -32.01 18.97
CA TYR A 39 -3.22 -32.19 17.93
C TYR A 39 -2.13 -33.21 18.30
N GLN A 40 -2.33 -34.00 19.36
CA GLN A 40 -1.29 -34.90 19.86
C GLN A 40 -1.29 -36.29 19.21
N ASP A 41 -2.16 -36.55 18.23
CA ASP A 41 -2.15 -37.80 17.48
C ASP A 41 -2.41 -37.53 15.99
N GLU A 42 -1.33 -37.52 15.20
CA GLU A 42 -1.27 -38.15 13.88
C GLU A 42 0.14 -37.95 13.28
N SER A 43 0.91 -39.03 13.34
CA SER A 43 2.16 -39.20 12.62
C SER A 43 1.89 -39.40 11.13
N VAL A 44 2.03 -38.34 10.31
CA VAL A 44 2.11 -38.52 8.85
C VAL A 44 3.33 -37.81 8.28
N SER A 45 4.29 -38.63 7.89
CA SER A 45 5.47 -38.29 7.10
C SER A 45 5.06 -37.89 5.69
N LEU A 46 5.09 -36.59 5.40
CA LEU A 46 5.07 -36.06 4.03
C LEU A 46 6.24 -35.08 3.86
N THR A 47 6.98 -35.30 2.77
CA THR A 47 8.17 -34.59 2.29
C THR A 47 8.23 -33.11 2.68
N ARG A 48 9.14 -32.79 3.61
CA ARG A 48 9.42 -31.46 4.17
C ARG A 48 10.14 -30.56 3.17
N SER A 49 9.39 -29.81 2.37
CA SER A 49 9.88 -28.56 1.81
C SER A 49 8.67 -27.69 1.48
N ARG A 50 8.57 -26.53 2.16
CA ARG A 50 7.49 -25.53 2.10
C ARG A 50 6.28 -25.81 3.00
N ARG A 51 6.38 -25.43 4.27
CA ARG A 51 5.19 -25.25 5.11
C ARG A 51 4.74 -23.80 4.97
N ALA A 52 3.75 -23.55 4.11
CA ALA A 52 3.00 -22.29 4.15
C ALA A 52 2.26 -22.21 5.50
N ILE A 53 2.04 -21.00 6.00
CA ILE A 53 1.26 -20.81 7.22
C ILE A 53 -0.18 -21.32 6.98
N GLN A 54 -0.71 -22.16 7.87
CA GLN A 54 -2.06 -22.68 7.69
C GLN A 54 -3.09 -21.62 8.10
N TRP A 55 -4.32 -21.76 7.60
CA TRP A 55 -5.42 -20.87 7.98
C TRP A 55 -5.67 -20.88 9.51
N SER A 56 -5.58 -22.05 10.14
CA SER A 56 -5.68 -22.21 11.59
C SER A 56 -4.56 -21.47 12.34
N ASP A 57 -3.33 -21.53 11.83
CA ASP A 57 -2.18 -20.82 12.42
C ASP A 57 -2.38 -19.29 12.31
N ARG A 58 -2.91 -18.81 11.18
CA ARG A 58 -3.26 -17.40 10.97
C ARG A 58 -4.27 -16.91 12.00
N GLU A 59 -5.35 -17.68 12.21
CA GLU A 59 -6.38 -17.34 13.19
C GLU A 59 -5.82 -17.33 14.61
N GLU A 60 -5.00 -18.32 14.97
CA GLU A 60 -4.37 -18.41 16.28
C GLU A 60 -3.41 -17.23 16.54
N ILE A 61 -2.57 -16.89 15.56
CA ILE A 61 -1.69 -15.72 15.64
C ILE A 61 -2.51 -14.45 15.87
N LEU A 62 -3.53 -14.20 15.04
CA LEU A 62 -4.33 -12.98 15.13
C LEU A 62 -5.08 -12.89 16.46
N LYS A 63 -5.67 -14.00 16.89
CA LYS A 63 -6.38 -14.09 18.17
C LYS A 63 -5.45 -13.84 19.34
N LEU A 64 -4.25 -14.41 19.30
CA LEU A 64 -3.24 -14.22 20.34
C LEU A 64 -2.74 -12.77 20.37
N HIS A 65 -2.46 -12.15 19.23
CA HIS A 65 -2.10 -10.72 19.15
C HIS A 65 -3.15 -9.85 19.84
N ASN A 66 -4.42 -9.99 19.46
CA ASN A 66 -5.49 -9.18 20.04
C ASN A 66 -5.69 -9.46 21.53
N LYS A 67 -5.67 -10.73 21.95
CA LYS A 67 -5.76 -11.10 23.37
C LYS A 67 -4.67 -10.40 24.19
N LEU A 68 -3.42 -10.47 23.74
CA LEU A 68 -2.27 -9.89 24.43
C LEU A 68 -2.31 -8.35 24.45
N ARG A 69 -2.72 -7.73 23.33
CA ARG A 69 -2.93 -6.27 23.22
C ARG A 69 -4.00 -5.76 24.20
N GLY A 70 -5.07 -6.53 24.42
CA GLY A 70 -6.13 -6.19 25.38
C GLY A 70 -5.76 -6.42 26.85
N GLN A 71 -4.60 -7.03 27.13
CA GLN A 71 -4.15 -7.45 28.46
C GLN A 71 -2.89 -6.72 28.94
N VAL A 72 -2.44 -5.68 28.22
CA VAL A 72 -1.24 -4.92 28.59
C VAL A 72 -1.37 -4.23 29.94
N SER A 73 -0.24 -4.14 30.65
CA SER A 73 -0.07 -3.35 31.86
C SER A 73 1.12 -2.40 31.69
N PRO A 74 0.96 -1.09 31.94
CA PRO A 74 -0.28 -0.43 32.35
C PRO A 74 -1.35 -0.42 31.23
N SER A 75 -2.62 -0.16 31.56
CA SER A 75 -3.70 -0.29 30.58
C SER A 75 -3.61 0.75 29.47
N SER A 76 -3.96 0.37 28.24
CA SER A 76 -3.97 1.26 27.08
C SER A 76 -5.33 1.93 26.87
N SER A 77 -5.35 3.23 26.61
CA SER A 77 -6.56 3.99 26.27
C SER A 77 -6.94 3.95 24.78
N ASN A 78 -6.00 3.62 23.90
CA ASN A 78 -6.12 3.81 22.45
C ASN A 78 -5.75 2.57 21.61
N MET A 79 -5.66 1.38 22.21
CA MET A 79 -5.25 0.16 21.52
C MET A 79 -6.21 -0.24 20.41
N GLU A 80 -5.78 -0.19 19.15
CA GLU A 80 -6.63 -0.57 18.02
C GLU A 80 -6.75 -2.09 17.88
N TYR A 81 -7.95 -2.58 17.52
CA TYR A 81 -8.13 -3.97 17.14
C TYR A 81 -7.34 -4.30 15.87
N MET A 82 -6.54 -5.36 15.94
CA MET A 82 -5.70 -5.82 14.84
C MET A 82 -6.46 -6.80 13.95
N VAL A 83 -6.28 -6.65 12.63
CA VAL A 83 -6.82 -7.57 11.62
C VAL A 83 -5.68 -8.22 10.83
N TRP A 84 -5.94 -9.39 10.26
CA TRP A 84 -4.97 -10.00 9.35
C TRP A 84 -4.94 -9.28 8.00
N ASP A 85 -3.74 -9.02 7.50
CA ASP A 85 -3.49 -8.40 6.20
C ASP A 85 -2.67 -9.34 5.32
N GLU A 86 -3.30 -9.81 4.25
CA GLU A 86 -2.70 -10.78 3.33
C GLU A 86 -1.57 -10.17 2.47
N GLU A 87 -1.47 -8.84 2.35
CA GLU A 87 -0.33 -8.19 1.69
C GLU A 87 0.90 -8.25 2.60
N LEU A 88 0.72 -8.00 3.90
CA LEU A 88 1.77 -8.17 4.90
C LEU A 88 2.26 -9.63 4.96
N GLU A 89 1.34 -10.60 4.94
CA GLU A 89 1.67 -12.04 4.88
C GLU A 89 2.46 -12.41 3.62
N ARG A 90 2.05 -11.92 2.44
CA ARG A 90 2.79 -12.19 1.20
C ARG A 90 4.19 -11.59 1.22
N SER A 91 4.32 -10.37 1.72
CA SER A 91 5.63 -9.74 1.90
C SER A 91 6.49 -10.52 2.90
N ALA A 92 5.90 -10.97 4.02
CA ALA A 92 6.57 -11.82 5.00
C ALA A 92 6.99 -13.17 4.39
N THR A 93 6.17 -13.74 3.51
CA THR A 93 6.46 -14.99 2.79
C THR A 93 7.68 -14.82 1.89
N ALA A 94 7.72 -13.74 1.11
CA ALA A 94 8.85 -13.43 0.24
C ALA A 94 10.14 -13.28 1.05
N TRP A 95 10.09 -12.57 2.19
CA TRP A 95 11.25 -12.41 3.05
C TRP A 95 11.69 -13.71 3.75
N ALA A 96 10.73 -14.49 4.26
CA ALA A 96 11.02 -15.76 4.93
C ALA A 96 11.71 -16.78 3.99
N GLN A 97 11.43 -16.71 2.68
CA GLN A 97 12.05 -17.57 1.67
C GLN A 97 13.52 -17.26 1.40
N GLU A 98 13.97 -16.03 1.68
CA GLU A 98 15.38 -15.66 1.51
C GLU A 98 16.27 -16.35 2.55
N CYS A 99 15.71 -16.83 3.67
CA CYS A 99 16.46 -17.47 4.75
C CYS A 99 17.62 -16.62 5.27
N ILE A 100 17.39 -15.31 5.35
CA ILE A 100 18.31 -14.33 5.92
C ILE A 100 17.79 -13.96 7.30
N TRP A 101 18.62 -14.15 8.33
CA TRP A 101 18.34 -13.69 9.69
C TRP A 101 18.68 -12.20 9.83
N ASP A 102 17.87 -11.37 9.17
CA ASP A 102 17.95 -9.91 9.21
C ASP A 102 16.57 -9.32 8.85
N HIS A 103 16.35 -8.05 9.14
CA HIS A 103 15.15 -7.35 8.73
C HIS A 103 15.15 -7.02 7.24
N GLY A 104 13.99 -7.11 6.58
CA GLY A 104 13.88 -6.66 5.20
C GLY A 104 12.56 -6.97 4.49
N PRO A 105 12.46 -6.63 3.20
CA PRO A 105 13.47 -5.90 2.43
C PRO A 105 13.52 -4.40 2.81
N ASN A 106 14.70 -3.77 2.70
CA ASN A 106 14.99 -2.43 3.23
C ASN A 106 14.02 -1.33 2.76
N ASP A 107 13.55 -1.41 1.53
CA ASP A 107 12.60 -0.47 0.92
C ASP A 107 11.21 -0.51 1.56
N LEU A 108 10.83 -1.63 2.17
CA LEU A 108 9.56 -1.76 2.89
C LEU A 108 9.67 -1.32 4.36
N LEU A 109 10.85 -1.49 5.00
CA LEU A 109 11.05 -1.23 6.43
C LEU A 109 10.81 0.22 6.86
N MET A 110 10.80 1.18 5.93
CA MET A 110 10.39 2.57 6.20
C MET A 110 8.89 2.74 6.42
N SER A 111 8.07 1.78 5.96
CA SER A 111 6.60 1.87 5.95
C SER A 111 5.90 0.79 6.78
N ILE A 112 6.60 -0.29 7.11
CA ILE A 112 6.09 -1.42 7.90
C ILE A 112 6.98 -1.73 9.09
N GLY A 113 6.38 -2.33 10.13
CA GLY A 113 7.08 -3.01 11.19
C GLY A 113 7.35 -4.47 10.84
N GLN A 114 8.31 -5.10 11.51
CA GLN A 114 8.62 -6.52 11.29
C GLN A 114 9.17 -7.17 12.57
N ASN A 115 8.59 -8.31 12.97
CA ASN A 115 9.15 -9.19 13.99
C ASN A 115 9.61 -10.49 13.33
N LEU A 116 10.73 -11.02 13.83
CA LEU A 116 11.37 -12.22 13.34
C LEU A 116 11.50 -13.25 14.46
N ALA A 117 11.33 -14.53 14.15
CA ALA A 117 11.60 -15.61 15.08
C ALA A 117 12.16 -16.81 14.33
N VAL A 118 13.14 -17.48 14.93
CA VAL A 118 13.74 -18.69 14.36
C VAL A 118 13.88 -19.75 15.44
N HIS A 119 13.61 -21.00 15.09
CA HIS A 119 13.89 -22.14 15.96
C HIS A 119 14.29 -23.36 15.15
N TRP A 120 15.12 -24.22 15.76
CA TRP A 120 15.41 -25.56 15.28
C TRP A 120 14.70 -26.62 16.15
N GLY A 121 14.74 -27.86 15.68
CA GLY A 121 14.36 -29.03 16.48
C GLY A 121 12.86 -29.34 16.44
N ARG A 122 12.24 -29.48 17.62
CA ARG A 122 10.83 -29.86 17.74
C ARG A 122 9.93 -28.80 17.10
N TYR A 123 8.85 -29.28 16.47
CA TYR A 123 7.83 -28.39 15.93
C TYR A 123 7.24 -27.53 17.05
N ARG A 124 7.17 -26.22 16.81
CA ARG A 124 6.39 -25.27 17.61
C ARG A 124 5.36 -24.62 16.70
N ALA A 125 4.13 -24.46 17.20
CA ALA A 125 3.10 -23.69 16.49
C ALA A 125 3.58 -22.24 16.30
N PRO A 126 3.27 -21.57 15.18
CA PRO A 126 3.67 -20.18 14.96
C PRO A 126 3.26 -19.22 16.09
N ALA A 127 2.09 -19.44 16.71
CA ALA A 127 1.60 -18.68 17.85
C ALA A 127 2.52 -18.74 19.08
N HIS A 128 3.33 -19.80 19.24
CA HIS A 128 4.33 -19.88 20.31
C HIS A 128 5.35 -18.74 20.24
N HIS A 129 5.75 -18.33 19.02
CA HIS A 129 6.70 -17.23 18.85
C HIS A 129 6.07 -15.87 19.17
N VAL A 130 4.78 -15.71 18.93
CA VAL A 130 4.03 -14.50 19.31
C VAL A 130 4.02 -14.36 20.83
N GLN A 131 3.82 -15.45 21.57
CA GLN A 131 3.93 -15.44 23.03
C GLN A 131 5.36 -15.10 23.47
N ALA A 132 6.38 -15.71 22.86
CA ALA A 132 7.77 -15.43 23.20
C ALA A 132 8.16 -13.95 22.95
N TRP A 133 7.65 -13.32 21.88
CA TRP A 133 7.80 -11.89 21.64
C TRP A 133 7.10 -11.06 22.73
N TYR A 134 5.92 -11.49 23.18
CA TYR A 134 5.22 -10.79 24.25
C TYR A 134 5.92 -10.92 25.61
N ASP A 135 6.52 -12.08 25.89
CA ASP A 135 7.20 -12.36 27.17
C ASP A 135 8.39 -11.43 27.44
N GLU A 136 8.88 -10.70 26.44
CA GLU A 136 9.82 -9.58 26.63
C GLU A 136 9.24 -8.47 27.53
N VAL A 137 7.92 -8.43 27.75
CA VAL A 137 7.27 -7.53 28.72
C VAL A 137 7.87 -7.63 30.12
N LYS A 138 8.41 -8.79 30.51
CA LYS A 138 9.07 -8.99 31.81
C LYS A 138 10.32 -8.11 31.98
N ASP A 139 10.93 -7.73 30.86
CA ASP A 139 12.16 -6.95 30.77
C ASP A 139 11.89 -5.51 30.34
N TYR A 140 10.66 -5.20 29.91
CA TYR A 140 10.25 -3.88 29.46
C TYR A 140 9.64 -3.06 30.59
N THR A 141 10.08 -1.81 30.75
CA THR A 141 9.44 -0.86 31.66
C THR A 141 8.74 0.25 30.86
N TYR A 142 7.44 0.39 31.04
CA TYR A 142 6.65 1.43 30.36
C TYR A 142 7.07 2.85 30.83
N PRO A 143 7.47 3.76 29.92
CA PRO A 143 7.80 5.13 30.29
C PRO A 143 6.53 5.98 30.41
N TYR A 144 6.39 6.68 31.54
CA TYR A 144 5.24 7.54 31.77
C TYR A 144 5.47 8.96 31.22
N PRO A 145 4.41 9.75 30.96
CA PRO A 145 4.51 11.06 30.30
C PRO A 145 5.51 12.03 30.95
N GLN A 146 5.67 12.00 32.27
CA GLN A 146 6.62 12.84 33.00
C GLN A 146 8.09 12.53 32.71
N GLU A 147 8.37 11.36 32.14
CA GLU A 147 9.72 10.91 31.79
C GLU A 147 10.06 11.19 30.31
N CYS A 148 9.07 11.62 29.51
CA CYS A 148 9.23 11.90 28.09
C CYS A 148 9.51 13.38 27.85
N ASN A 149 10.78 13.75 27.61
CA ASN A 149 11.16 15.12 27.28
C ASN A 149 12.53 15.21 26.56
N PRO A 150 12.60 15.59 25.27
CA PRO A 150 11.51 15.67 24.28
C PRO A 150 11.08 14.27 23.77
N TRP A 151 11.81 13.23 24.15
CA TRP A 151 11.60 11.84 23.74
C TRP A 151 11.41 10.95 24.97
N CYS A 152 10.66 9.87 24.85
CA CYS A 152 10.54 8.86 25.90
C CYS A 152 11.80 7.97 25.97
N PRO A 153 12.27 7.59 27.17
CA PRO A 153 13.41 6.70 27.32
C PRO A 153 13.03 5.27 26.93
N GLU A 154 13.91 4.59 26.20
CA GLU A 154 13.81 3.14 25.98
C GLU A 154 14.34 2.40 27.22
N ARG A 155 13.47 1.61 27.86
CA ARG A 155 13.82 0.84 29.07
C ARG A 155 13.60 -0.63 28.85
N CYS A 156 14.71 -1.31 28.55
CA CYS A 156 14.78 -2.76 28.42
C CYS A 156 15.91 -3.28 29.30
N SER A 157 15.60 -4.13 30.29
CA SER A 157 16.61 -4.81 31.12
C SER A 157 17.11 -6.11 30.50
N GLY A 158 16.42 -6.61 29.48
CA GLY A 158 16.71 -7.84 28.78
C GLY A 158 17.47 -7.61 27.47
N PRO A 159 17.77 -8.69 26.73
CA PRO A 159 18.49 -8.60 25.46
C PRO A 159 17.64 -7.97 24.35
N MET A 160 16.31 -7.98 24.46
CA MET A 160 15.38 -7.46 23.47
C MET A 160 14.02 -7.15 24.09
N CYS A 161 13.44 -6.01 23.74
CA CYS A 161 12.05 -5.64 24.07
C CYS A 161 11.24 -5.14 22.87
N THR A 162 11.89 -5.02 21.70
CA THR A 162 11.29 -4.36 20.54
C THR A 162 10.24 -5.22 19.84
N HIS A 163 10.28 -6.55 20.02
CA HIS A 163 9.22 -7.41 19.50
C HIS A 163 7.93 -7.24 20.29
N TYR A 164 8.04 -7.15 21.63
CA TYR A 164 6.92 -6.82 22.50
C TYR A 164 6.32 -5.46 22.11
N THR A 165 7.11 -4.39 22.05
CA THR A 165 6.58 -3.05 21.78
C THR A 165 5.91 -2.94 20.41
N GLN A 166 6.40 -3.65 19.38
CA GLN A 166 5.73 -3.72 18.07
C GLN A 166 4.39 -4.46 18.15
N LEU A 167 4.34 -5.59 18.88
CA LEU A 167 3.12 -6.38 19.06
C LEU A 167 2.03 -5.56 19.74
N VAL A 168 2.40 -4.77 20.76
CA VAL A 168 1.47 -3.93 21.52
C VAL A 168 1.39 -2.48 21.03
N TRP A 169 1.86 -2.18 19.82
CA TRP A 169 1.81 -0.82 19.29
C TRP A 169 0.37 -0.41 18.96
N ALA A 170 -0.18 0.61 19.64
CA ALA A 170 -1.60 0.94 19.63
C ALA A 170 -2.16 1.17 18.22
N THR A 171 -1.46 1.96 17.41
CA THR A 171 -1.92 2.32 16.06
C THR A 171 -1.68 1.22 15.02
N THR A 172 -0.89 0.19 15.35
CA THR A 172 -0.66 -0.95 14.47
C THR A 172 -1.90 -1.85 14.48
N ASN A 173 -2.71 -1.76 13.44
CA ASN A 173 -3.98 -2.47 13.35
C ASN A 173 -4.00 -3.56 12.28
N LYS A 174 -2.86 -3.87 11.65
CA LYS A 174 -2.72 -4.96 10.67
C LYS A 174 -1.47 -5.78 10.93
N VAL A 175 -1.60 -7.10 10.78
CA VAL A 175 -0.49 -8.05 10.81
C VAL A 175 -0.62 -9.08 9.70
N GLY A 176 0.49 -9.51 9.13
CA GLY A 176 0.52 -10.70 8.28
C GLY A 176 1.85 -11.43 8.43
N CYS A 177 1.78 -12.73 8.64
CA CYS A 177 2.96 -13.54 8.95
C CYS A 177 3.15 -14.70 7.99
N ALA A 178 4.38 -15.17 7.87
CA ALA A 178 4.71 -16.36 7.08
C ALA A 178 5.78 -17.19 7.78
N VAL A 179 5.69 -18.50 7.57
CA VAL A 179 6.67 -19.47 8.03
C VAL A 179 7.42 -20.04 6.83
N HIS A 180 8.72 -20.23 6.98
CA HIS A 180 9.54 -20.96 6.02
C HIS A 180 10.53 -21.90 6.73
N VAL A 181 10.82 -23.05 6.12
CA VAL A 181 11.82 -23.98 6.64
C VAL A 181 13.12 -23.76 5.87
N CYS A 182 14.09 -23.15 6.53
CA CYS A 182 15.40 -22.87 5.99
C CYS A 182 16.30 -24.09 6.16
N LYS A 183 16.79 -24.64 5.04
CA LYS A 183 17.77 -25.74 5.06
C LYS A 183 19.02 -25.34 5.85
N ARG A 184 19.49 -24.11 5.64
CA ARG A 184 20.59 -23.48 6.35
C ARG A 184 20.24 -22.00 6.52
N ILE A 185 20.44 -21.46 7.72
CA ILE A 185 20.31 -20.04 8.03
C ILE A 185 21.43 -19.67 9.01
N ASN A 186 22.12 -18.55 8.76
CA ASN A 186 23.15 -18.04 9.65
C ASN A 186 22.48 -17.15 10.71
N VAL A 187 22.49 -17.58 11.96
CA VAL A 187 21.91 -16.87 13.11
C VAL A 187 23.06 -16.49 14.03
N TRP A 188 23.43 -15.20 14.04
CA TRP A 188 24.52 -14.64 14.86
C TRP A 188 25.88 -15.35 14.71
N GLY A 189 26.23 -15.75 13.49
CA GLY A 189 27.51 -16.40 13.17
C GLY A 189 27.46 -17.93 13.19
N GLU A 190 26.37 -18.52 13.70
CA GLU A 190 26.17 -19.96 13.77
C GLU A 190 25.23 -20.43 12.65
N ILE A 191 25.60 -21.50 11.95
CA ILE A 191 24.76 -22.06 10.87
C ILE A 191 23.79 -23.06 11.45
N TRP A 192 22.51 -22.70 11.41
CA TRP A 192 21.41 -23.53 11.88
C TRP A 192 20.81 -24.30 10.71
N GLU A 193 20.66 -25.61 10.86
CA GLU A 193 20.09 -26.48 9.83
C GLU A 193 18.60 -26.75 10.07
N ASN A 194 17.84 -26.91 8.98
CA ASN A 194 16.42 -27.25 8.98
C ASN A 194 15.58 -26.43 9.98
N SER A 195 15.89 -25.13 10.06
CA SER A 195 15.28 -24.21 11.01
C SER A 195 13.99 -23.64 10.47
N VAL A 196 13.02 -23.47 11.34
CA VAL A 196 11.75 -22.84 11.02
C VAL A 196 11.85 -21.35 11.33
N TYR A 197 11.72 -20.54 10.30
CA TYR A 197 11.81 -19.09 10.31
C TYR A 197 10.40 -18.49 10.16
N LEU A 198 9.99 -17.68 11.13
CA LEU A 198 8.74 -16.92 11.14
C LEU A 198 9.06 -15.44 10.93
N VAL A 199 8.36 -14.83 9.97
CA VAL A 199 8.37 -13.40 9.72
C VAL A 199 6.96 -12.88 9.91
N CYS A 200 6.77 -11.84 10.72
CA CYS A 200 5.50 -11.12 10.85
C CYS A 200 5.70 -9.65 10.49
N ASN A 201 4.94 -9.16 9.51
CA ASN A 201 4.95 -7.76 9.11
C ASN A 201 3.73 -7.04 9.70
N TYR A 202 3.92 -5.76 10.04
CA TYR A 202 2.97 -4.93 10.77
C TYR A 202 2.71 -3.61 10.05
N SER A 203 1.45 -3.15 10.03
CA SER A 203 1.10 -1.85 9.47
C SER A 203 -0.01 -1.16 10.26
N PRO A 204 0.07 0.17 10.43
CA PRO A 204 1.25 1.03 10.27
C PRO A 204 2.47 0.56 11.08
N LYS A 205 3.67 1.05 10.74
CA LYS A 205 4.91 0.73 11.47
C LYS A 205 4.84 1.21 12.93
N GLY A 206 5.29 0.38 13.86
CA GLY A 206 5.52 0.75 15.26
C GLY A 206 6.99 1.02 15.57
N ASN A 207 7.34 1.05 16.86
CA ASN A 207 8.70 1.28 17.37
C ASN A 207 9.33 2.58 16.84
N TRP A 208 8.54 3.65 16.84
CA TRP A 208 9.05 4.98 16.54
C TRP A 208 10.00 5.42 17.66
N ILE A 209 11.18 5.91 17.29
CA ILE A 209 12.20 6.35 18.24
C ILE A 209 11.64 7.48 19.10
N GLY A 210 11.72 7.32 20.42
CA GLY A 210 11.26 8.32 21.37
C GLY A 210 9.76 8.31 21.66
N GLU A 211 9.00 7.34 21.14
CA GLU A 211 7.56 7.22 21.33
C GLU A 211 7.20 5.99 22.19
N VAL A 212 6.11 6.09 22.95
CA VAL A 212 5.54 4.97 23.72
C VAL A 212 4.71 4.05 22.81
N PRO A 213 4.62 2.74 23.10
CA PRO A 213 3.86 1.81 22.27
C PRO A 213 2.36 2.09 22.26
N TYR A 214 1.82 2.66 23.34
CA TYR A 214 0.41 3.01 23.46
C TYR A 214 0.24 4.13 24.48
N GLN A 215 -0.93 4.77 24.52
CA GLN A 215 -1.23 5.75 25.55
C GLN A 215 -1.77 5.06 26.80
N HIS A 216 -1.17 5.37 27.95
CA HIS A 216 -1.69 4.92 29.24
C HIS A 216 -3.04 5.57 29.56
N GLY A 217 -4.01 4.76 29.99
CA GLY A 217 -5.28 5.24 30.52
C GLY A 217 -6.36 4.16 30.56
N ARG A 218 -7.59 4.58 30.87
CA ARG A 218 -8.74 3.66 30.88
C ARG A 218 -8.93 3.04 29.49
N PRO A 219 -9.11 1.70 29.38
CA PRO A 219 -9.38 1.05 28.10
C PRO A 219 -10.41 1.77 27.23
N CYS A 220 -10.07 1.93 25.96
CA CYS A 220 -10.89 2.57 24.94
C CYS A 220 -11.26 4.06 25.16
N SER A 221 -10.72 4.72 26.20
CA SER A 221 -11.06 6.13 26.49
C SER A 221 -10.51 7.13 25.46
N GLN A 222 -9.54 6.72 24.64
CA GLN A 222 -8.94 7.55 23.58
C GLN A 222 -8.88 6.79 22.24
N CYS A 223 -9.89 5.97 21.95
CA CYS A 223 -10.01 5.34 20.64
C CYS A 223 -10.13 6.39 19.52
N PRO A 224 -9.48 6.18 18.36
CA PRO A 224 -9.64 7.09 17.23
C PRO A 224 -11.11 7.21 16.81
N PRO A 225 -11.59 8.40 16.39
CA PRO A 225 -12.99 8.60 16.01
C PRO A 225 -13.49 7.67 14.90
N SER A 226 -12.58 7.15 14.06
CA SER A 226 -12.86 6.16 13.00
C SER A 226 -13.43 4.83 13.50
N TYR A 227 -13.35 4.55 14.80
CA TYR A 227 -13.90 3.36 15.45
C TYR A 227 -15.33 3.56 15.97
N GLY A 228 -15.88 4.78 15.94
CA GLY A 228 -17.27 5.04 16.33
C GLY A 228 -17.59 4.74 17.80
N GLY A 229 -16.57 4.75 18.67
CA GLY A 229 -16.72 4.51 20.11
C GLY A 229 -16.85 3.03 20.51
N GLY A 230 -16.64 2.09 19.59
CA GLY A 230 -16.72 0.67 19.93
C GLY A 230 -15.54 0.20 20.78
N CYS A 231 -15.84 -0.58 21.81
CA CYS A 231 -14.86 -1.18 22.69
C CYS A 231 -15.22 -2.64 22.94
N LYS A 232 -14.28 -3.55 22.68
CA LYS A 232 -14.43 -4.97 23.01
C LYS A 232 -13.09 -5.51 23.46
N GLU A 233 -13.09 -6.24 24.58
CA GLU A 233 -11.87 -6.85 25.14
C GLU A 233 -10.73 -5.84 25.32
N ASN A 234 -11.05 -4.61 25.75
CA ASN A 234 -10.12 -3.48 25.91
C ASN A 234 -9.49 -2.93 24.62
N LEU A 235 -10.02 -3.30 23.45
CA LEU A 235 -9.55 -2.84 22.15
C LEU A 235 -10.58 -1.94 21.47
N CYS A 236 -10.11 -0.96 20.70
CA CYS A 236 -10.93 -0.12 19.84
C CYS A 236 -11.48 -0.96 18.68
N TYR A 237 -12.81 -1.08 18.62
CA TYR A 237 -13.54 -1.85 17.62
C TYR A 237 -14.46 -0.96 16.81
N LYS A 238 -14.60 -1.24 15.51
CA LYS A 238 -15.53 -0.50 14.66
C LYS A 238 -16.96 -0.97 14.96
N VAL A 239 -17.84 -0.06 15.34
CA VAL A 239 -19.27 -0.34 15.53
C VAL A 239 -19.96 -0.37 14.17
N ASP A 240 -20.36 -1.55 13.70
CA ASP A 240 -21.23 -1.68 12.52
C ASP A 240 -22.66 -1.25 12.90
N THR A 241 -23.04 -0.02 12.55
CA THR A 241 -24.37 0.55 12.85
C THR A 241 -25.46 0.16 11.85
N GLN A 242 -25.34 -0.97 11.14
CA GLN A 242 -26.40 -1.47 10.24
C GLN A 242 -26.50 -2.99 10.28
N VAL A 243 -27.39 -3.52 11.12
CA VAL A 243 -27.89 -4.89 10.99
C VAL A 243 -29.43 -4.85 10.94
N PRO A 244 -30.05 -4.97 9.75
CA PRO A 244 -31.31 -5.70 9.64
C PRO A 244 -30.95 -7.19 9.60
N GLN A 245 -31.42 -7.93 10.60
CA GLN A 245 -31.35 -9.40 10.59
C GLN A 245 -31.94 -9.94 9.28
N ARG A 246 -31.22 -10.85 8.62
CA ARG A 246 -31.78 -11.67 7.55
C ARG A 246 -31.71 -13.14 8.00
N PRO A 247 -32.77 -13.95 7.84
CA PRO A 247 -32.91 -15.24 8.50
C PRO A 247 -31.91 -16.26 7.94
N GLU A 248 -31.46 -17.16 8.80
CA GLU A 248 -30.76 -18.39 8.41
C GLU A 248 -31.68 -19.21 7.49
N THR A 249 -31.16 -19.60 6.33
CA THR A 249 -31.71 -20.72 5.56
C THR A 249 -30.61 -21.74 5.38
N GLU A 250 -30.86 -22.93 5.93
CA GLU A 250 -30.11 -24.16 5.71
C GLU A 250 -30.10 -24.49 4.21
N ASP A 251 -28.94 -24.37 3.56
CA ASP A 251 -28.54 -25.31 2.52
C ASP A 251 -27.04 -25.15 2.21
N MET A 252 -26.21 -25.78 3.05
CA MET A 252 -24.85 -26.14 2.67
C MET A 252 -24.79 -27.66 2.60
N ASN A 253 -24.95 -28.21 1.39
CA ASN A 253 -24.34 -29.48 0.99
C ASN A 253 -24.58 -29.72 -0.50
N GLU A 254 -23.67 -29.26 -1.37
CA GLU A 254 -23.35 -30.03 -2.57
C GLU A 254 -21.94 -29.70 -3.08
N VAL A 255 -21.13 -30.76 -3.19
CA VAL A 255 -19.74 -30.74 -3.69
C VAL A 255 -19.79 -30.89 -5.21
N GLU A 256 -19.40 -29.85 -5.95
CA GLU A 256 -19.32 -29.91 -7.41
C GLU A 256 -18.13 -30.81 -7.83
N LYS A 257 -18.44 -32.00 -8.34
CA LYS A 257 -17.45 -32.93 -8.94
C LYS A 257 -17.02 -32.45 -10.35
N PRO A 258 -15.80 -32.77 -10.80
CA PRO A 258 -15.32 -32.34 -12.12
C PRO A 258 -16.05 -33.06 -13.26
N GLN A 259 -16.61 -32.32 -14.21
CA GLN A 259 -17.18 -32.89 -15.43
C GLN A 259 -16.09 -33.16 -16.48
N VAL A 260 -16.07 -34.41 -16.97
CA VAL A 260 -15.27 -34.93 -18.09
C VAL A 260 -15.91 -34.51 -19.42
N PRO A 261 -15.14 -34.17 -20.48
CA PRO A 261 -15.70 -33.82 -21.79
C PRO A 261 -16.26 -35.06 -22.51
N LYS A 262 -17.45 -34.94 -23.10
CA LYS A 262 -17.99 -35.90 -24.08
C LYS A 262 -17.87 -35.34 -25.49
N ASP A 263 -17.10 -36.03 -26.32
CA ASP A 263 -17.11 -35.99 -27.78
C ASP A 263 -18.45 -36.49 -28.33
N ILE A 264 -18.96 -35.94 -29.46
CA ILE A 264 -19.46 -36.70 -30.64
C ILE A 264 -19.48 -35.74 -31.88
N PRO A 265 -19.67 -36.20 -33.15
CA PRO A 265 -18.62 -36.35 -34.17
C PRO A 265 -18.85 -35.50 -35.45
N GLY A 266 -17.83 -35.45 -36.30
CA GLY A 266 -17.85 -34.67 -37.53
C GLY A 266 -18.62 -35.28 -38.71
N TRP A 267 -19.01 -34.40 -39.63
CA TRP A 267 -19.07 -34.70 -41.06
C TRP A 267 -18.34 -33.62 -41.85
N ALA A 268 -17.45 -34.07 -42.71
CA ALA A 268 -16.70 -33.27 -43.66
C ALA A 268 -17.32 -33.40 -45.05
N ARG A 269 -17.32 -32.32 -45.84
CA ARG A 269 -16.65 -32.23 -47.17
C ARG A 269 -16.91 -30.87 -47.88
N PRO A 270 -16.15 -30.52 -48.94
CA PRO A 270 -15.46 -29.23 -48.98
C PRO A 270 -15.73 -28.36 -50.23
N ARG A 271 -15.08 -27.18 -50.22
CA ARG A 271 -14.55 -26.41 -51.38
C ARG A 271 -15.49 -25.39 -52.02
N THR A 272 -15.13 -24.11 -51.89
CA THR A 272 -14.67 -23.17 -52.95
C THR A 272 -14.93 -21.72 -52.54
N THR A 273 -13.88 -20.92 -52.40
CA THR A 273 -13.96 -19.46 -52.34
C THR A 273 -13.03 -18.89 -53.41
N PRO A 274 -13.55 -18.13 -54.39
CA PRO A 274 -12.73 -17.29 -55.26
C PRO A 274 -12.32 -16.01 -54.52
N ALA A 275 -11.20 -15.44 -54.97
CA ALA A 275 -10.58 -14.25 -54.42
C ALA A 275 -11.21 -12.93 -54.93
N LYS A 276 -10.92 -11.87 -54.15
CA LYS A 276 -10.99 -10.41 -54.40
C LYS A 276 -12.34 -9.71 -54.23
N ALA A 277 -12.41 -8.81 -53.25
CA ALA A 277 -12.16 -7.38 -53.51
C ALA A 277 -11.94 -6.60 -52.21
N THR A 278 -10.78 -5.95 -52.11
CA THR A 278 -10.46 -4.92 -51.12
C THR A 278 -11.07 -3.59 -51.58
N PRO A 279 -11.65 -2.79 -50.67
CA PRO A 279 -11.59 -1.33 -50.83
C PRO A 279 -10.75 -0.70 -49.72
N GLY A 280 -9.66 -0.05 -50.14
CA GLY A 280 -9.22 1.24 -49.62
C GLY A 280 -8.79 1.31 -48.16
N LYS A 281 -7.50 1.10 -47.91
CA LYS A 281 -6.80 1.78 -46.80
C LYS A 281 -6.95 3.29 -47.00
N THR A 282 -7.70 3.95 -46.13
CA THR A 282 -7.58 5.39 -45.93
C THR A 282 -6.32 5.66 -45.09
N PRO A 283 -5.41 6.54 -45.53
CA PRO A 283 -4.21 6.87 -44.78
C PRO A 283 -4.54 7.76 -43.58
N GLY A 284 -3.94 7.42 -42.44
CA GLY A 284 -3.70 8.26 -41.26
C GLY A 284 -4.70 9.39 -41.00
N ALA A 285 -5.66 9.15 -40.10
CA ALA A 285 -6.23 10.25 -39.34
C ALA A 285 -5.10 10.90 -38.53
N LYS A 286 -4.62 12.05 -39.02
CA LYS A 286 -3.79 12.98 -38.28
C LYS A 286 -4.53 13.28 -36.97
N ASP A 287 -3.89 12.93 -35.85
CA ASP A 287 -4.30 13.30 -34.52
C ASP A 287 -4.34 14.84 -34.43
N THR A 288 -5.51 15.43 -34.63
CA THR A 288 -5.77 16.82 -34.29
C THR A 288 -5.70 16.89 -32.77
N GLY A 289 -4.51 17.21 -32.26
CA GLY A 289 -4.22 17.25 -30.83
C GLY A 289 -5.32 17.97 -30.05
N SER A 290 -5.94 17.26 -29.12
CA SER A 290 -7.01 17.79 -28.27
C SER A 290 -6.58 19.10 -27.62
N LYS A 291 -7.41 20.15 -27.76
CA LYS A 291 -7.21 21.47 -27.12
C LYS A 291 -7.17 21.41 -25.58
N PHE A 292 -7.73 20.33 -25.01
CA PHE A 292 -7.86 20.13 -23.57
C PHE A 292 -7.11 18.88 -23.13
N MET A 293 -6.43 18.95 -21.98
CA MET A 293 -5.79 17.78 -21.37
C MET A 293 -6.83 16.89 -20.68
N ALA A 294 -7.75 17.50 -19.92
CA ALA A 294 -8.79 16.78 -19.20
C ALA A 294 -9.89 16.28 -20.15
N GLN A 295 -10.04 14.96 -20.26
CA GLN A 295 -11.09 14.34 -21.05
C GLN A 295 -12.36 14.15 -20.20
N VAL A 296 -13.51 14.64 -20.68
CA VAL A 296 -14.81 14.40 -20.03
C VAL A 296 -15.27 12.98 -20.34
N ILE A 297 -15.62 12.23 -19.31
CA ILE A 297 -15.98 10.81 -19.41
C ILE A 297 -17.34 10.52 -18.77
N LYS A 298 -17.92 9.36 -19.09
CA LYS A 298 -19.12 8.83 -18.41
C LYS A 298 -18.73 8.04 -17.16
N CYS A 299 -19.64 7.86 -16.21
CA CYS A 299 -19.37 7.11 -14.98
C CYS A 299 -18.89 5.68 -15.23
N GLU A 300 -19.33 5.03 -16.30
CA GLU A 300 -19.01 3.64 -16.64
C GLU A 300 -17.69 3.50 -17.40
N THR A 301 -17.06 4.62 -17.77
CA THR A 301 -15.86 4.62 -18.62
C THR A 301 -14.72 3.88 -17.94
N LYS A 302 -14.26 2.80 -18.55
CA LYS A 302 -13.15 2.01 -18.04
C LYS A 302 -11.83 2.59 -18.49
N MET A 303 -10.78 2.38 -17.70
CA MET A 303 -9.45 2.87 -18.05
C MET A 303 -8.93 2.33 -19.39
N ARG A 304 -9.29 1.09 -19.74
CA ARG A 304 -8.92 0.48 -21.02
C ARG A 304 -9.60 1.13 -22.24
N ASP A 305 -10.77 1.72 -22.08
CA ASP A 305 -11.63 2.12 -23.21
C ASP A 305 -11.19 3.43 -23.87
N LYS A 306 -10.60 4.34 -23.09
CA LYS A 306 -10.20 5.68 -23.57
C LYS A 306 -8.71 5.86 -23.81
N CYS A 307 -7.88 4.97 -23.26
CA CYS A 307 -6.45 5.20 -23.24
C CYS A 307 -5.73 4.62 -24.46
N LYS A 308 -5.73 5.35 -25.58
CA LYS A 308 -4.90 5.09 -26.76
C LYS A 308 -4.08 6.34 -27.12
N GLY A 309 -2.98 6.62 -26.39
CA GLY A 309 -2.11 7.77 -26.62
C GLY A 309 -1.48 8.36 -25.35
N THR A 310 -0.72 9.44 -25.48
CA THR A 310 0.06 10.09 -24.40
C THR A 310 -0.74 11.04 -23.50
N SER A 311 -1.93 11.48 -23.90
CA SER A 311 -2.75 12.48 -23.17
C SER A 311 -3.79 11.88 -22.21
N CYS A 312 -3.63 10.63 -21.79
CA CYS A 312 -4.66 9.87 -21.07
C CYS A 312 -4.53 9.92 -19.54
N ASN A 313 -3.99 11.03 -19.04
CA ASN A 313 -3.50 11.16 -17.67
C ASN A 313 -4.46 11.95 -16.77
N ARG A 314 -5.41 12.73 -17.33
CA ARG A 314 -6.39 13.52 -16.57
C ARG A 314 -7.79 13.37 -17.15
N TYR A 315 -8.78 13.13 -16.29
CA TYR A 315 -10.19 12.99 -16.67
C TYR A 315 -11.09 13.86 -15.80
N LYS A 316 -12.24 14.27 -16.36
CA LYS A 316 -13.32 14.95 -15.62
C LYS A 316 -14.50 14.00 -15.50
N CYS A 317 -14.78 13.57 -14.27
CA CYS A 317 -15.92 12.74 -13.91
C CYS A 317 -17.16 13.61 -13.65
N PRO A 318 -18.34 13.18 -14.13
CA PRO A 318 -19.60 13.84 -13.83
C PRO A 318 -20.06 13.51 -12.40
N ALA A 319 -21.07 14.22 -11.93
CA ALA A 319 -21.75 13.90 -10.67
C ALA A 319 -22.51 12.56 -10.76
N ASN A 320 -22.89 12.04 -9.59
CA ASN A 320 -23.76 10.87 -9.41
C ASN A 320 -23.19 9.54 -9.91
N CYS A 321 -21.87 9.38 -9.87
CA CYS A 321 -21.23 8.12 -10.27
C CYS A 321 -21.20 7.03 -9.18
N LYS A 322 -21.59 7.31 -7.93
CA LYS A 322 -21.50 6.34 -6.81
C LYS A 322 -22.25 5.03 -7.08
N ASN A 323 -23.47 5.14 -7.59
CA ASN A 323 -24.36 4.00 -7.87
C ASN A 323 -24.33 3.56 -9.35
N ALA A 324 -23.39 4.07 -10.15
CA ALA A 324 -23.28 3.72 -11.56
C ALA A 324 -22.92 2.24 -11.75
N LYS A 325 -23.36 1.60 -12.84
CA LYS A 325 -23.18 0.15 -13.07
C LYS A 325 -21.72 -0.32 -13.28
N GLY A 326 -20.78 0.61 -13.38
CA GLY A 326 -19.37 0.34 -13.66
C GLY A 326 -18.67 -0.42 -12.52
N LYS A 327 -18.33 -1.69 -12.73
CA LYS A 327 -17.53 -2.46 -11.77
C LYS A 327 -16.14 -1.83 -11.60
N ILE A 328 -15.59 -1.93 -10.39
CA ILE A 328 -14.22 -1.58 -10.09
C ILE A 328 -13.56 -2.78 -9.40
N TRP A 329 -12.31 -3.06 -9.73
CA TRP A 329 -11.54 -4.15 -9.15
C TRP A 329 -10.26 -3.62 -8.55
N GLY A 330 -10.05 -3.83 -7.26
CA GLY A 330 -8.89 -3.32 -6.53
C GLY A 330 -9.19 -2.16 -5.58
N THR A 331 -8.17 -1.75 -4.83
CA THR A 331 -8.32 -0.81 -3.69
C THR A 331 -7.38 0.37 -3.77
N LEU A 332 -6.06 0.13 -3.79
CA LEU A 332 -5.06 1.18 -4.01
C LEU A 332 -4.71 1.25 -5.50
N PHE A 333 -4.53 0.08 -6.10
CA PHE A 333 -4.36 -0.10 -7.53
C PHE A 333 -5.64 -0.71 -8.10
N TYR A 334 -6.10 -0.16 -9.21
CA TYR A 334 -7.33 -0.59 -9.88
C TYR A 334 -7.02 -1.27 -11.20
N ASP A 335 -7.73 -2.36 -11.50
CA ASP A 335 -7.60 -3.05 -12.78
C ASP A 335 -8.03 -2.13 -13.92
N THR A 336 -7.36 -2.16 -15.06
CA THR A 336 -7.71 -1.33 -16.24
C THR A 336 -9.15 -1.50 -16.76
N GLN A 337 -9.86 -2.56 -16.38
CA GLN A 337 -11.29 -2.75 -16.69
C GLN A 337 -12.21 -1.99 -15.72
N SER A 338 -11.67 -1.44 -14.63
CA SER A 338 -12.41 -0.65 -13.64
C SER A 338 -12.87 0.68 -14.22
N SER A 339 -14.07 1.12 -13.80
CA SER A 339 -14.52 2.50 -14.01
C SER A 339 -13.56 3.49 -13.34
N ILE A 340 -13.12 4.50 -14.09
CA ILE A 340 -12.24 5.56 -13.59
C ILE A 340 -12.94 6.36 -12.47
N CYS A 341 -14.17 6.80 -12.71
CA CYS A 341 -14.90 7.65 -11.78
C CYS A 341 -15.28 6.93 -10.49
N ARG A 342 -15.70 5.66 -10.59
CA ARG A 342 -15.97 4.87 -9.39
C ARG A 342 -14.69 4.51 -8.63
N ALA A 343 -13.57 4.30 -9.31
CA ALA A 343 -12.28 4.12 -8.64
C ALA A 343 -11.83 5.40 -7.92
N ALA A 344 -12.04 6.57 -8.53
CA ALA A 344 -11.75 7.87 -7.91
C ALA A 344 -12.60 8.13 -6.66
N LEU A 345 -13.92 7.84 -6.74
CA LEU A 345 -14.83 7.87 -5.61
C LEU A 345 -14.38 6.90 -4.51
N HIS A 346 -14.15 5.64 -4.86
CA HIS A 346 -13.70 4.60 -3.94
C HIS A 346 -12.41 5.00 -3.22
N TYR A 347 -11.41 5.53 -3.94
CA TYR A 347 -10.16 5.97 -3.32
C TYR A 347 -10.35 7.21 -2.42
N GLY A 348 -11.33 8.06 -2.75
CA GLY A 348 -11.61 9.33 -2.06
C GLY A 348 -10.95 10.54 -2.73
N VAL A 349 -10.63 10.44 -4.03
CA VAL A 349 -10.06 11.55 -4.81
C VAL A 349 -11.12 12.60 -5.14
N ILE A 350 -12.34 12.14 -5.42
CA ILE A 350 -13.51 12.95 -5.72
C ILE A 350 -14.69 12.48 -4.86
N ASP A 351 -15.69 13.33 -4.70
CA ASP A 351 -16.97 13.00 -4.10
C ASP A 351 -18.03 12.73 -5.19
N ASN A 352 -19.29 12.51 -4.78
CA ASN A 352 -20.37 12.23 -5.72
C ASN A 352 -20.82 13.45 -6.55
N ASN A 353 -20.25 14.64 -6.33
CA ASN A 353 -20.41 15.80 -7.24
C ASN A 353 -19.53 15.68 -8.49
N GLY A 354 -18.63 14.69 -8.52
CA GLY A 354 -17.69 14.49 -9.61
C GLY A 354 -16.44 15.34 -9.43
N GLY A 355 -15.70 15.56 -10.52
CA GLY A 355 -14.49 16.37 -10.47
C GLY A 355 -13.36 15.82 -11.31
N LEU A 356 -12.18 16.40 -11.12
CA LEU A 356 -10.98 16.04 -11.86
C LEU A 356 -10.19 14.94 -11.15
N VAL A 357 -9.70 14.00 -11.95
CA VAL A 357 -8.89 12.89 -11.48
C VAL A 357 -7.68 12.70 -12.38
N ASP A 358 -6.50 12.63 -11.76
CA ASP A 358 -5.28 12.21 -12.41
C ASP A 358 -5.09 10.70 -12.32
N ILE A 359 -4.58 10.09 -13.39
CA ILE A 359 -4.40 8.65 -13.52
C ILE A 359 -2.96 8.31 -13.86
N THR A 360 -2.33 7.52 -12.98
CA THR A 360 -1.00 6.96 -13.22
C THR A 360 -1.09 5.46 -13.47
N ARG A 361 -0.55 4.98 -14.59
CA ARG A 361 -0.42 3.52 -14.86
C ARG A 361 0.71 2.94 -14.01
N LYS A 362 0.49 1.78 -13.38
CA LYS A 362 1.47 1.15 -12.47
C LYS A 362 1.99 -0.21 -12.95
N GLY A 363 1.68 -0.58 -14.19
CA GLY A 363 2.15 -1.82 -14.81
C GLY A 363 1.19 -2.98 -14.58
N ARG A 364 1.67 -4.22 -14.67
CA ARG A 364 0.85 -5.43 -14.49
C ARG A 364 0.94 -5.90 -13.04
N LEU A 365 -0.19 -6.00 -12.36
CA LEU A 365 -0.28 -6.60 -11.03
C LEU A 365 -0.83 -8.02 -11.13
N PRO A 366 -0.42 -8.93 -10.23
CA PRO A 366 -0.83 -10.32 -10.27
C PRO A 366 -2.31 -10.53 -9.88
N PHE A 367 -2.86 -9.66 -9.03
CA PHE A 367 -4.26 -9.70 -8.59
C PHE A 367 -4.70 -8.32 -8.07
N PHE A 368 -6.00 -8.19 -7.77
CA PHE A 368 -6.63 -6.99 -7.23
C PHE A 368 -7.54 -7.38 -6.06
N VAL A 369 -7.52 -6.60 -4.97
CA VAL A 369 -8.23 -6.91 -3.72
C VAL A 369 -9.48 -6.03 -3.57
N LYS A 370 -10.61 -6.65 -3.23
CA LYS A 370 -11.85 -5.94 -2.89
C LYS A 370 -11.69 -5.10 -1.63
N SER A 371 -12.35 -3.96 -1.56
CA SER A 371 -12.64 -3.26 -0.31
C SER A 371 -13.89 -2.39 -0.44
N MET A 372 -14.35 -1.85 0.68
CA MET A 372 -15.39 -0.85 0.74
C MET A 372 -14.75 0.45 1.23
N ARG A 373 -14.77 1.49 0.40
CA ARG A 373 -14.20 2.80 0.74
C ARG A 373 -15.09 3.91 0.20
N ASN A 374 -15.29 4.96 1.02
CA ASN A 374 -16.09 6.13 0.65
C ASN A 374 -17.50 5.78 0.14
N GLY A 375 -18.09 4.69 0.66
CA GLY A 375 -19.40 4.19 0.26
C GLY A 375 -19.46 3.56 -1.14
N VAL A 376 -18.33 3.20 -1.74
CA VAL A 376 -18.25 2.44 -3.00
C VAL A 376 -17.54 1.11 -2.72
N GLU A 377 -18.12 0.02 -3.19
CA GLU A 377 -17.50 -1.32 -3.10
C GLU A 377 -16.72 -1.64 -4.37
N SER A 378 -15.56 -2.29 -4.20
CA SER A 378 -14.78 -2.90 -5.27
C SER A 378 -14.77 -4.42 -5.21
N PHE A 379 -14.33 -5.06 -6.29
CA PHE A 379 -14.28 -6.51 -6.41
C PHE A 379 -12.83 -7.03 -6.43
N SER A 380 -12.66 -8.28 -5.99
CA SER A 380 -11.39 -8.99 -6.15
C SER A 380 -11.26 -9.50 -7.58
N LYS A 381 -10.01 -9.60 -8.05
CA LYS A 381 -9.67 -10.22 -9.34
C LYS A 381 -8.37 -10.98 -9.20
N TYR A 382 -8.45 -12.30 -9.24
CA TYR A 382 -7.32 -13.23 -9.03
C TYR A 382 -6.56 -13.55 -10.33
N LYS A 383 -6.54 -12.61 -11.27
CA LYS A 383 -5.87 -12.76 -12.57
C LYS A 383 -5.02 -11.54 -12.84
N ALA A 384 -3.78 -11.81 -13.25
CA ALA A 384 -2.85 -10.74 -13.55
C ALA A 384 -3.37 -9.80 -14.64
N SER A 385 -3.33 -8.50 -14.38
CA SER A 385 -3.76 -7.48 -15.33
C SER A 385 -3.06 -6.16 -15.12
N ASN A 386 -3.16 -5.30 -16.14
CA ASN A 386 -2.64 -3.95 -16.05
C ASN A 386 -3.45 -3.14 -15.03
N SER A 387 -2.75 -2.33 -14.24
CA SER A 387 -3.29 -1.53 -13.16
C SER A 387 -3.07 -0.03 -13.37
N PHE A 388 -3.87 0.75 -12.68
CA PHE A 388 -3.72 2.19 -12.56
C PHE A 388 -4.03 2.66 -11.14
N VAL A 389 -3.52 3.83 -10.77
CA VAL A 389 -3.87 4.53 -9.54
C VAL A 389 -4.51 5.86 -9.89
N VAL A 390 -5.30 6.38 -8.97
CA VAL A 390 -5.99 7.66 -9.08
C VAL A 390 -5.40 8.64 -8.07
N SER A 391 -5.30 9.92 -8.43
CA SER A 391 -4.82 10.98 -7.55
C SER A 391 -5.59 12.28 -7.76
N LYS A 392 -5.64 13.12 -6.73
CA LYS A 392 -6.27 14.44 -6.80
C LYS A 392 -5.45 15.35 -7.69
N VAL A 393 -6.14 16.11 -8.53
CA VAL A 393 -5.52 17.19 -9.28
C VAL A 393 -5.23 18.32 -8.31
N VAL A 394 -3.94 18.58 -8.07
CA VAL A 394 -3.49 19.72 -7.29
C VAL A 394 -3.58 20.98 -8.14
N GLU A 395 -4.11 22.05 -7.58
CA GLU A 395 -4.10 23.37 -8.19
C GLU A 395 -3.09 24.26 -7.48
N GLN A 396 -2.28 25.00 -8.23
CA GLN A 396 -1.22 25.85 -7.69
C GLN A 396 -1.22 27.22 -8.36
N ARG A 397 -1.21 28.28 -7.54
CA ARG A 397 -0.95 29.64 -8.00
C ARG A 397 0.55 29.83 -8.12
N VAL A 398 0.97 30.47 -9.21
CA VAL A 398 2.38 30.71 -9.53
C VAL A 398 2.59 32.17 -9.88
N ASP A 399 3.84 32.58 -10.02
CA ASP A 399 4.21 33.88 -10.60
C ASP A 399 4.54 33.76 -12.09
N CYS A 400 4.90 34.87 -12.72
CA CYS A 400 5.24 34.91 -14.14
C CYS A 400 6.60 34.26 -14.47
N TYR A 401 7.43 33.94 -13.47
CA TYR A 401 8.80 33.43 -13.65
C TYR A 401 8.87 31.91 -13.49
N THR A 402 7.90 31.32 -12.77
CA THR A 402 7.85 29.89 -12.46
C THR A 402 7.96 29.02 -13.73
N THR A 403 8.86 28.05 -13.69
CA THR A 403 9.15 27.13 -14.80
C THR A 403 8.66 25.71 -14.52
N VAL A 404 8.56 24.88 -15.56
CA VAL A 404 8.18 23.46 -15.38
C VAL A 404 9.31 22.66 -14.73
N ALA A 405 10.58 23.06 -14.94
CA ALA A 405 11.75 22.50 -14.26
C ALA A 405 11.65 22.58 -12.73
N GLU A 406 11.13 23.69 -12.20
CA GLU A 406 10.91 23.89 -10.77
C GLU A 406 9.65 23.17 -10.28
N LEU A 407 8.56 23.24 -11.05
CA LEU A 407 7.24 22.84 -10.60
C LEU A 407 6.96 21.34 -10.73
N CYS A 408 7.52 20.70 -11.77
CA CYS A 408 7.21 19.32 -12.08
C CYS A 408 8.45 18.44 -11.92
N ALA A 409 8.39 17.52 -10.95
CA ALA A 409 9.40 16.50 -10.79
C ALA A 409 9.33 15.52 -11.96
N PHE A 410 10.12 15.76 -13.01
CA PHE A 410 10.25 14.94 -14.23
C PHE A 410 10.74 13.48 -13.99
N LYS A 411 10.53 12.91 -12.80
CA LYS A 411 10.87 11.56 -12.35
C LYS A 411 9.87 10.53 -12.89
N LYS A 412 10.32 9.29 -13.13
CA LYS A 412 9.47 8.16 -13.51
C LYS A 412 9.09 7.33 -12.26
N PRO A 413 7.85 6.80 -12.15
CA PRO A 413 6.72 7.02 -13.05
C PRO A 413 6.29 8.50 -13.02
N SER A 414 5.96 9.05 -14.20
CA SER A 414 5.73 10.49 -14.39
C SER A 414 4.76 11.03 -13.36
N THR A 415 5.21 11.93 -12.49
CA THR A 415 4.32 12.68 -11.61
C THR A 415 3.48 13.63 -12.44
N HIS A 416 2.20 13.78 -12.07
CA HIS A 416 1.31 14.72 -12.73
C HIS A 416 1.71 16.14 -12.33
N CYS A 417 1.85 17.04 -13.30
CA CYS A 417 1.99 18.46 -13.00
C CYS A 417 0.69 18.98 -12.38
N PRO A 418 0.78 19.91 -11.40
CA PRO A 418 -0.39 20.59 -10.90
C PRO A 418 -1.05 21.39 -12.04
N ARG A 419 -2.35 21.64 -11.90
CA ARG A 419 -3.01 22.70 -12.67
C ARG A 419 -2.51 24.04 -12.17
N VAL A 420 -2.08 24.89 -13.08
CA VAL A 420 -1.46 26.17 -12.72
C VAL A 420 -2.45 27.30 -12.92
N HIS A 421 -2.56 28.18 -11.93
CA HIS A 421 -3.28 29.45 -12.03
C HIS A 421 -2.27 30.60 -12.21
N CYS A 422 -2.25 31.14 -13.42
CA CYS A 422 -1.39 32.25 -13.80
C CYS A 422 -1.98 33.61 -13.41
N PRO A 423 -1.17 34.56 -12.93
CA PRO A 423 -1.59 35.93 -12.69
C PRO A 423 -1.71 36.69 -14.02
N PRO A 424 -2.40 37.85 -14.03
CA PRO A 424 -2.40 38.76 -15.16
C PRO A 424 -1.05 39.48 -15.32
N ARG A 425 -0.82 40.07 -16.49
CA ARG A 425 0.35 40.91 -16.85
C ARG A 425 1.70 40.17 -16.87
N CYS A 426 1.73 38.93 -17.36
CA CYS A 426 2.98 38.20 -17.57
C CYS A 426 3.59 38.40 -18.96
N LYS A 427 2.87 38.99 -19.91
CA LYS A 427 3.30 39.16 -21.30
C LYS A 427 4.56 40.00 -21.42
N ASP A 428 4.56 41.15 -20.73
CA ASP A 428 5.59 42.18 -20.84
C ASP A 428 6.80 41.93 -19.92
N GLU A 429 6.80 40.81 -19.18
CA GLU A 429 7.93 40.39 -18.36
C GLU A 429 9.18 40.18 -19.22
N PRO A 430 10.36 40.68 -18.78
CA PRO A 430 11.60 40.56 -19.54
C PRO A 430 12.02 39.10 -19.80
N SER A 431 12.49 38.81 -21.01
CA SER A 431 12.83 37.45 -21.43
C SER A 431 13.99 36.80 -20.65
N ASN A 432 14.86 37.61 -20.04
CA ASN A 432 15.91 37.12 -19.13
C ASN A 432 15.34 36.51 -17.84
N TRP A 433 14.19 36.98 -17.36
CA TRP A 433 13.55 36.46 -16.14
C TRP A 433 12.40 35.49 -16.45
N ALA A 434 11.69 35.69 -17.56
CA ALA A 434 10.59 34.82 -18.00
C ALA A 434 10.82 34.33 -19.44
N PRO A 435 11.81 33.47 -19.71
CA PRO A 435 12.11 33.01 -21.06
C PRO A 435 10.96 32.17 -21.64
N VAL A 436 10.77 32.23 -22.96
CA VAL A 436 9.84 31.35 -23.67
C VAL A 436 10.60 30.71 -24.82
N ILE A 437 10.90 29.42 -24.73
CA ILE A 437 11.74 28.71 -25.69
C ILE A 437 10.89 27.67 -26.44
N GLY A 438 10.69 27.90 -27.73
CA GLY A 438 9.89 27.04 -28.60
C GLY A 438 8.46 27.51 -28.87
N SER A 439 7.69 26.64 -29.52
CA SER A 439 6.29 26.88 -29.91
C SER A 439 5.54 25.56 -29.91
N ASN A 440 4.32 25.56 -29.35
CA ASN A 440 3.45 24.40 -29.08
C ASN A 440 4.04 23.41 -28.05
N ILE A 441 5.31 23.06 -28.20
CA ILE A 441 6.12 22.34 -27.22
C ILE A 441 7.24 23.28 -26.77
N TYR A 442 7.31 23.53 -25.47
CA TYR A 442 8.23 24.47 -24.84
C TYR A 442 9.31 23.74 -24.06
N SER A 443 10.49 24.33 -23.95
CA SER A 443 11.54 23.82 -23.05
C SER A 443 11.09 23.97 -21.61
N ASP A 444 11.40 23.01 -20.75
CA ASP A 444 11.08 23.03 -19.31
C ASP A 444 11.57 24.26 -18.52
N SER A 445 12.61 24.93 -19.01
CA SER A 445 13.12 26.21 -18.52
C SER A 445 12.29 27.43 -18.96
N SER A 446 11.23 27.25 -19.73
CA SER A 446 10.34 28.35 -20.13
C SER A 446 9.35 28.71 -19.02
N SER A 447 9.05 29.99 -18.86
CA SER A 447 7.96 30.49 -18.00
C SER A 447 6.63 29.86 -18.41
N ILE A 448 5.92 29.26 -17.47
CA ILE A 448 4.63 28.59 -17.72
C ILE A 448 3.60 29.60 -18.23
N CYS A 449 3.44 30.72 -17.51
CA CYS A 449 2.38 31.69 -17.77
C CYS A 449 2.62 32.49 -19.05
N ARG A 450 3.86 32.90 -19.30
CA ARG A 450 4.21 33.60 -20.54
C ARG A 450 4.13 32.67 -21.75
N SER A 451 4.49 31.39 -21.60
CA SER A 451 4.27 30.36 -22.63
C SER A 451 2.79 30.10 -22.89
N ALA A 452 1.93 30.18 -21.87
CA ALA A 452 0.48 30.03 -22.01
C ALA A 452 -0.16 31.19 -22.78
N ILE A 453 0.29 32.43 -22.54
CA ILE A 453 -0.10 33.61 -23.33
C ILE A 453 0.39 33.45 -24.77
N HIS A 454 1.66 33.10 -24.98
CA HIS A 454 2.22 32.83 -26.31
C HIS A 454 1.40 31.78 -27.07
N ALA A 455 0.98 30.70 -26.40
CA ALA A 455 0.14 29.66 -26.96
C ALA A 455 -1.33 30.09 -27.20
N GLY A 456 -1.76 31.24 -26.66
CA GLY A 456 -3.14 31.74 -26.77
C GLY A 456 -4.13 30.96 -25.90
N LEU A 457 -3.64 30.35 -24.81
CA LEU A 457 -4.47 29.52 -23.92
C LEU A 457 -5.13 30.35 -22.81
N ILE A 458 -4.51 31.46 -22.44
CA ILE A 458 -5.00 32.45 -21.46
C ILE A 458 -4.78 33.86 -22.02
N LYS A 459 -5.54 34.83 -21.49
CA LYS A 459 -5.36 36.26 -21.79
C LYS A 459 -4.44 36.90 -20.77
N ASP A 460 -3.64 37.85 -21.21
CA ASP A 460 -2.73 38.58 -20.32
C ASP A 460 -3.46 39.50 -19.33
N SER A 461 -4.62 40.06 -19.72
CA SER A 461 -5.42 40.97 -18.88
C SER A 461 -5.87 40.35 -17.56
N ASP A 462 -6.26 39.07 -17.60
CA ASP A 462 -6.94 38.39 -16.50
C ASP A 462 -6.14 37.20 -15.95
N GLY A 463 -5.14 36.72 -16.70
CA GLY A 463 -4.46 35.46 -16.41
C GLY A 463 -5.36 34.25 -16.68
N GLY A 464 -5.22 33.21 -15.85
CA GLY A 464 -6.13 32.06 -15.88
C GLY A 464 -5.45 30.71 -15.63
N CYS A 465 -6.24 29.64 -15.75
CA CYS A 465 -5.79 28.28 -15.46
C CYS A 465 -5.29 27.54 -16.71
N VAL A 466 -4.16 26.85 -16.58
CA VAL A 466 -3.60 25.97 -17.60
C VAL A 466 -3.23 24.60 -17.06
N ASP A 467 -3.38 23.59 -17.91
CA ASP A 467 -2.95 22.22 -17.65
C ASP A 467 -1.61 21.96 -18.36
N ILE A 468 -0.68 21.28 -17.67
CA ILE A 468 0.69 21.04 -18.15
C ILE A 468 0.89 19.54 -18.35
N LEU A 469 1.43 19.16 -19.52
CA LEU A 469 1.88 17.80 -19.80
C LEU A 469 3.40 17.78 -20.04
N PRO A 470 4.18 17.16 -19.14
CA PRO A 470 5.57 16.82 -19.41
C PRO A 470 5.68 15.92 -20.63
N VAL A 471 6.58 16.26 -21.56
CA VAL A 471 6.90 15.44 -22.74
C VAL A 471 8.41 15.24 -22.88
N ASP A 472 8.81 14.25 -23.67
CA ASP A 472 10.23 14.00 -23.92
C ASP A 472 10.90 15.18 -24.64
N LYS A 473 12.19 15.35 -24.36
CA LYS A 473 12.96 16.49 -24.88
C LYS A 473 12.93 16.57 -26.40
N LYS A 474 12.76 17.78 -26.92
CA LYS A 474 13.00 18.07 -28.34
C LYS A 474 14.46 18.45 -28.59
N LYS A 475 15.03 17.91 -29.67
CA LYS A 475 16.37 18.32 -30.15
C LYS A 475 16.39 19.75 -30.69
N HIS A 476 15.27 20.23 -31.22
CA HIS A 476 15.17 21.57 -31.81
C HIS A 476 13.84 22.24 -31.44
N TYR A 477 13.94 23.48 -30.96
CA TYR A 477 12.82 24.35 -30.68
C TYR A 477 12.84 25.50 -31.67
N VAL A 478 11.66 25.82 -32.22
CA VAL A 478 11.47 26.92 -33.16
C VAL A 478 10.71 28.02 -32.43
N GLY A 479 11.34 29.19 -32.33
CA GLY A 479 10.76 30.41 -31.79
C GLY A 479 9.81 31.07 -32.78
N THR A 480 8.72 31.65 -32.28
CA THR A 480 7.70 32.35 -33.07
C THR A 480 7.21 33.60 -32.33
N LEU A 481 6.62 34.55 -33.06
CA LEU A 481 5.85 35.63 -32.45
C LEU A 481 4.37 35.26 -32.49
N LYS A 482 3.75 35.05 -31.34
CA LYS A 482 2.31 34.73 -31.21
C LYS A 482 1.71 35.43 -30.02
N ASN A 483 0.49 35.93 -30.18
CA ASN A 483 -0.28 36.60 -29.12
C ASN A 483 0.52 37.72 -28.41
N GLY A 484 1.39 38.40 -29.17
CA GLY A 484 2.25 39.48 -28.67
C GLY A 484 3.41 39.04 -27.77
N VAL A 485 3.70 37.74 -27.65
CA VAL A 485 4.91 37.21 -26.98
C VAL A 485 5.85 36.66 -28.05
N ARG A 486 7.14 36.97 -27.97
CA ARG A 486 8.18 36.41 -28.83
C ARG A 486 8.88 35.25 -28.11
N SER A 487 8.86 34.07 -28.72
CA SER A 487 9.63 32.93 -28.23
C SER A 487 10.94 32.71 -28.99
N GLU A 488 11.89 32.04 -28.36
CA GLU A 488 13.24 31.82 -28.84
C GLU A 488 13.41 30.44 -29.49
N SER A 489 14.28 30.37 -30.49
CA SER A 489 14.72 29.10 -31.09
C SER A 489 15.94 28.58 -30.32
N LYS A 490 15.97 27.28 -30.01
CA LYS A 490 17.13 26.66 -29.34
C LYS A 490 17.40 25.27 -29.91
N LYS A 491 18.68 24.98 -30.18
CA LYS A 491 19.13 23.66 -30.63
C LYS A 491 19.81 22.93 -29.47
N ASN A 492 19.52 21.64 -29.36
CA ASN A 492 20.04 20.71 -28.34
C ASN A 492 20.04 21.27 -26.91
N PRO A 493 18.93 21.88 -26.42
CA PRO A 493 18.91 22.32 -25.04
C PRO A 493 18.95 21.13 -24.08
N GLU A 494 19.56 21.38 -22.93
CA GLU A 494 19.47 20.51 -21.77
C GLU A 494 18.06 20.57 -21.17
N GLY A 495 17.70 19.55 -20.39
CA GLY A 495 16.37 19.43 -19.79
C GLY A 495 15.35 18.67 -20.63
N LYS A 496 14.08 18.82 -20.24
CA LYS A 496 12.89 18.19 -20.83
C LYS A 496 12.02 19.23 -21.55
N SER A 497 10.84 18.79 -21.96
CA SER A 497 9.87 19.62 -22.65
C SER A 497 8.51 19.54 -21.96
N PHE A 498 7.63 20.47 -22.28
CA PHE A 498 6.23 20.39 -21.90
C PHE A 498 5.31 20.92 -22.99
N SER A 499 4.05 20.49 -22.92
CA SER A 499 2.92 21.02 -23.68
C SER A 499 1.89 21.63 -22.73
N LEU A 500 1.23 22.68 -23.18
CA LEU A 500 0.19 23.37 -22.42
C LEU A 500 -1.18 23.14 -23.05
N PHE A 501 -2.21 23.09 -22.19
CA PHE A 501 -3.60 22.88 -22.60
C PHE A 501 -4.51 23.88 -21.90
N SER A 502 -5.57 24.29 -22.62
CA SER A 502 -6.63 25.10 -22.02
C SER A 502 -7.37 24.30 -20.96
N VAL A 503 -7.89 24.99 -19.94
CA VAL A 503 -8.83 24.45 -18.97
C VAL A 503 -10.26 24.81 -19.40
N ARG A 504 -11.21 23.88 -19.25
CA ARG A 504 -12.63 24.17 -19.46
C ARG A 504 -13.16 24.96 -18.26
N GLY A 505 -13.79 26.11 -18.55
CA GLY A 505 -14.56 26.87 -17.57
C GLY A 505 -15.74 26.10 -17.00
#